data_AF-A0A538GY97-F1
#
_entry.id   AF-A0A538GY97-F1
#
_cell.length_a   1.000
_cell.length_b   1.000
_cell.length_c   1.000
_cell.angle_alpha   90.00
_cell.angle_beta   90.00
_cell.angle_gamma   90.00
#
_symmetry.space_group_name_H-M   'P 1'
#
loop_
_entity.id
_entity.type
_entity.pdbx_description
1 polymer ?
#
loop_
_entity_poly.entity_id
_entity_poly.type
_entity_poly.pdbx_seq_one_letter_code
_entity_poly.pdbx_strand_id
1 'polypeptide(L)'
;MSDLDVIDAVLYGDVFDCAVTLDEAWRYARVAIARDELARQLHDDPLVVGGGGLYCLAGREELLKRRPERMRNAARLERRARRVARVLRHLPFVRGLALTGS
;
A
#
# COMPACT_ATOMS: atom_id res chain seq x y z
N MET A 1 -5.98 23.24 2.96
CA MET A 1 -5.76 21.80 3.23
C MET A 1 -5.63 21.68 4.72
N SER A 2 -6.41 20.82 5.36
CA SER A 2 -6.11 20.44 6.74
C SER A 2 -4.88 19.52 6.72
N ASP A 3 -4.04 19.56 7.76
CA ASP A 3 -2.86 18.67 7.84
C ASP A 3 -3.27 17.18 7.73
N LEU A 4 -4.48 16.85 8.19
CA LEU A 4 -5.07 15.51 8.10
C LEU A 4 -5.35 15.05 6.66
N ASP A 5 -5.62 15.96 5.72
CA ASP A 5 -5.93 15.58 4.32
C ASP A 5 -4.71 14.95 3.62
N VAL A 6 -3.52 15.29 4.10
CA VAL A 6 -2.23 14.87 3.53
C VAL A 6 -1.86 13.48 4.02
N ILE A 7 -2.12 13.20 5.30
CA ILE A 7 -1.77 11.93 5.95
C ILE A 7 -2.90 10.89 5.90
N ASP A 8 -4.06 11.19 5.32
CA ASP A 8 -5.21 10.28 5.26
C ASP A 8 -4.85 8.93 4.60
N ALA A 9 -4.00 8.92 3.58
CA ALA A 9 -3.55 7.69 2.96
C ALA A 9 -2.64 6.85 3.88
N VAL A 10 -1.82 7.51 4.70
CA VAL A 10 -0.99 6.85 5.72
C VAL A 10 -1.87 6.31 6.84
N LEU A 11 -2.82 7.13 7.32
CA LEU A 11 -3.81 6.75 8.33
C LEU A 11 -4.60 5.51 7.86
N TYR A 12 -5.12 5.54 6.64
CA TYR A 12 -5.85 4.44 6.04
C TYR A 12 -4.99 3.19 5.95
N GLY A 13 -3.76 3.28 5.45
CA GLY A 13 -2.84 2.14 5.38
C GLY A 13 -2.57 1.55 6.76
N ASP A 14 -2.35 2.39 7.77
CA ASP A 14 -2.12 1.96 9.13
C ASP A 14 -3.33 1.23 9.72
N VAL A 15 -4.58 1.66 9.48
CA VAL A 15 -5.77 0.91 9.92
C VAL A 15 -5.74 -0.57 9.46
N PHE A 16 -5.07 -0.86 8.33
CA PHE A 16 -4.88 -2.20 7.78
C PHE A 16 -3.47 -2.80 8.02
N ASP A 17 -2.73 -2.31 9.02
CA ASP A 17 -1.36 -2.73 9.33
C ASP A 17 -0.41 -2.65 8.12
N CYS A 18 -0.59 -1.63 7.29
CA CYS A 18 0.08 -1.51 6.02
C CYS A 18 0.81 -0.19 5.90
N ALA A 19 2.12 -0.20 6.19
CA ALA A 19 2.99 0.91 5.82
C ALA A 19 2.93 1.14 4.30
N VAL A 20 2.64 2.38 3.91
CA VAL A 20 2.40 2.77 2.52
C VAL A 20 3.66 3.30 1.88
N THR A 21 3.83 3.08 0.58
CA THR A 21 4.85 3.76 -0.23
C THR A 21 4.41 5.19 -0.55
N LEU A 22 5.34 6.05 -0.99
CA LEU A 22 5.00 7.38 -1.50
C LEU A 22 4.00 7.31 -2.66
N ASP A 23 4.14 6.33 -3.56
CA ASP A 23 3.24 6.17 -4.70
C ASP A 23 1.84 5.74 -4.28
N GLU A 24 1.73 4.86 -3.27
CA GLU A 24 0.44 4.50 -2.67
C GLU A 24 -0.19 5.70 -1.95
N ALA A 25 0.59 6.44 -1.15
CA ALA A 25 0.12 7.65 -0.48
C ALA A 25 -0.39 8.69 -1.49
N TRP A 26 0.34 8.89 -2.59
CA TRP A 26 -0.05 9.81 -3.66
C TRP A 26 -1.30 9.34 -4.41
N ARG A 27 -1.38 8.05 -4.73
CA ARG A 27 -2.51 7.46 -5.45
C ARG A 27 -3.81 7.50 -4.64
N TYR A 28 -3.71 7.35 -3.32
CA TYR A 28 -4.86 7.33 -2.41
C TYR A 28 -5.06 8.66 -1.67
N ALA A 29 -4.32 9.71 -2.03
CA ALA A 29 -4.52 11.04 -1.49
C ALA A 29 -5.94 11.53 -1.84
N ARG A 30 -6.65 12.08 -0.85
CA ARG A 30 -8.01 12.63 -1.04
C ARG A 30 -8.03 13.91 -1.85
N VAL A 31 -6.89 14.60 -1.91
CA VAL A 31 -6.72 15.88 -2.58
C VAL A 31 -5.71 15.75 -3.70
N ALA A 32 -5.90 16.54 -4.76
CA ALA A 32 -4.91 16.68 -5.81
C ALA A 32 -3.67 17.35 -5.24
N ILE A 33 -2.56 16.61 -5.19
CA ILE A 33 -1.27 17.08 -4.67
C ILE A 33 -0.15 16.61 -5.60
N ALA A 34 0.88 17.45 -5.76
CA ALA A 34 2.07 17.05 -6.50
C ALA A 34 2.86 16.01 -5.68
N ARG A 35 3.47 15.03 -6.34
CA ARG A 35 4.20 13.94 -5.68
C ARG A 35 5.33 14.46 -4.77
N ASP A 36 6.07 15.46 -5.24
CA ASP A 36 7.19 16.04 -4.49
C ASP A 36 6.71 16.91 -3.32
N GLU A 37 5.55 17.55 -3.45
CA GLU A 37 4.90 18.26 -2.34
C GLU A 37 4.45 17.28 -1.27
N LEU A 38 3.79 16.18 -1.65
CA LEU A 38 3.40 15.13 -0.71
C LEU A 38 4.61 14.54 0.02
N ALA A 39 5.70 14.26 -0.70
CA ALA A 39 6.92 13.73 -0.10
C ALA A 39 7.50 14.66 0.97
N ARG A 40 7.50 15.98 0.73
CA ARG A 40 7.91 16.98 1.71
C ARG A 40 6.98 17.03 2.91
N GLN A 41 5.67 17.09 2.67
CA GLN A 41 4.71 17.17 3.77
C GLN A 41 4.73 15.92 4.65
N LEU A 42 4.83 14.72 4.06
CA LEU A 42 4.98 13.47 4.84
C LEU A 42 6.30 13.39 5.62
N HIS A 43 7.36 14.05 5.13
CA HIS A 43 8.64 14.09 5.83
C HIS A 43 8.63 15.07 7.01
N ASP A 44 7.93 16.19 6.87
CA ASP A 44 7.90 17.26 7.87
C ASP A 44 6.77 17.08 8.90
N ASP A 45 5.83 16.16 8.65
CA ASP A 45 4.71 15.86 9.56
C ASP A 45 5.17 15.06 10.79
N PRO A 46 4.93 15.56 12.03
CA PRO A 46 5.38 14.90 13.26
C PRO A 46 4.64 13.59 13.57
N LEU A 47 3.49 13.34 12.95
CA LEU A 47 2.70 12.12 13.13
C LEU A 47 3.12 11.02 12.17
N VAL A 48 3.97 11.30 11.18
CA VAL A 48 4.41 10.33 10.17
C VAL A 48 5.87 9.97 10.41
N VAL A 49 6.16 8.67 10.34
CA VAL A 49 7.53 8.14 10.37
C VAL A 49 7.81 7.44 9.06
N GLY A 50 8.91 7.84 8.41
CA GLY A 50 9.38 7.27 7.16
C GLY A 50 10.61 6.38 7.33
N GLY A 51 10.73 5.35 6.49
CA GLY A 51 11.92 4.50 6.41
C GLY A 51 11.94 3.62 5.16
N GLY A 52 13.03 3.66 4.40
CA GLY A 52 13.19 2.80 3.20
C GLY A 52 12.14 3.03 2.10
N GLY A 53 11.61 4.26 1.99
CA GLY A 53 10.54 4.60 1.03
C GLY A 53 9.13 4.21 1.46
N LEU A 54 8.97 3.78 2.71
CA LEU A 54 7.70 3.46 3.34
C LEU A 54 7.38 4.49 4.42
N TYR A 55 6.09 4.72 4.67
CA TYR A 55 5.54 5.67 5.63
C TYR A 55 4.46 4.98 6.46
N CYS A 56 4.44 5.25 7.76
CA CYS A 56 3.40 4.85 8.71
C CYS A 56 3.23 5.95 9.76
N LEU A 57 2.27 5.81 10.67
CA LEU A 57 2.15 6.72 11.79
C LEU A 57 3.25 6.48 12.82
N ALA A 58 3.61 7.53 13.55
CA ALA A 58 4.48 7.46 14.72
C ALA A 58 3.89 6.50 15.77
N GLY A 59 4.75 5.68 16.38
CA GLY A 59 4.37 4.59 17.29
C GLY A 59 3.97 3.29 16.59
N ARG A 60 4.04 3.23 15.25
CA ARG A 60 3.72 2.04 14.44
C ARG A 60 4.87 1.60 13.54
N GLU A 61 6.11 1.94 13.90
CA GLU A 61 7.32 1.73 13.10
C GLU A 61 7.59 0.24 12.78
N GLU A 62 7.04 -0.68 13.57
CA GLU A 62 7.07 -2.12 13.27
C GLU A 62 6.42 -2.47 11.92
N LEU A 63 5.49 -1.65 11.43
CA LEU A 63 4.91 -1.80 10.09
C LEU A 63 5.95 -1.64 8.98
N LEU A 64 6.91 -0.72 9.15
CA LEU A 64 8.01 -0.50 8.21
C LEU A 64 8.87 -1.76 8.06
N LYS A 65 9.10 -2.49 9.17
CA LYS A 65 9.90 -3.72 9.19
C LYS A 65 9.15 -4.91 8.59
N ARG A 66 7.85 -5.03 8.85
CA ARG A 66 7.01 -6.15 8.39
C ARG A 66 6.63 -6.05 6.91
N ARG A 67 6.52 -4.83 6.37
CA ARG A 67 6.04 -4.59 5.01
C ARG A 67 6.87 -5.30 3.92
N PRO A 68 8.22 -5.28 3.93
CA PRO A 68 9.02 -6.02 2.93
C PRO A 68 8.75 -7.53 2.91
N GLU A 69 8.51 -8.16 4.06
CA GLU A 69 8.16 -9.57 4.14
C GLU A 69 6.76 -9.85 3.58
N ARG A 70 5.79 -9.02 3.96
CA ARG A 70 4.41 -9.10 3.43
C ARG A 70 4.38 -8.94 1.91
N MET A 71 5.12 -7.98 1.36
CA MET A 71 5.25 -7.78 -0.10
C MET A 71 5.87 -9.00 -0.79
N ARG A 72 6.93 -9.58 -0.22
CA ARG A 72 7.55 -10.81 -0.75
C ARG A 72 6.57 -11.99 -0.74
N ASN A 73 5.81 -12.16 0.34
CA ASN A 73 4.80 -13.20 0.47
C ASN A 73 3.65 -13.01 -0.51
N ALA A 74 3.12 -11.80 -0.64
CA ALA A 74 2.09 -11.44 -1.60
C ALA A 74 2.54 -11.75 -3.03
N ALA A 75 3.75 -11.31 -3.43
CA ALA A 75 4.29 -11.59 -4.75
C ALA A 75 4.46 -13.11 -5.02
N ARG A 76 4.81 -13.90 -3.99
CA ARG A 76 4.88 -15.36 -4.11
C ARG A 76 3.50 -15.98 -4.35
N LEU A 77 2.50 -15.57 -3.57
CA LEU A 77 1.12 -16.05 -3.70
C LEU A 77 0.52 -15.63 -5.04
N GLU A 78 0.74 -14.40 -5.46
CA GLU A 78 0.29 -13.88 -6.75
C GLU A 78 0.87 -14.69 -7.91
N ARG A 79 2.19 -14.99 -7.90
CA ARG A 79 2.80 -15.84 -8.93
C ARG A 79 2.13 -17.22 -9.00
N ARG A 80 1.78 -17.81 -7.85
CA ARG A 80 1.06 -19.09 -7.80
C ARG A 80 -0.35 -18.95 -8.35
N ALA A 81 -1.09 -17.93 -7.92
CA ALA A 81 -2.44 -17.64 -8.38
C ALA A 81 -2.48 -17.43 -9.90
N ARG A 82 -1.53 -16.67 -10.47
CA ARG A 82 -1.40 -16.46 -11.92
C ARG A 82 -1.17 -17.77 -12.68
N ARG A 83 -0.42 -18.74 -12.14
CA ARG A 83 -0.24 -20.06 -12.76
C ARG A 83 -1.54 -20.85 -12.77
N VAL A 84 -2.26 -20.86 -11.66
CA VAL A 84 -3.56 -21.56 -11.56
C VAL A 84 -4.58 -20.91 -12.50
N ALA A 85 -4.65 -19.58 -12.51
CA ALA A 85 -5.54 -18.83 -13.40
C ALA A 85 -5.23 -19.11 -14.88
N ARG A 86 -3.95 -19.29 -15.23
CA ARG A 86 -3.53 -19.67 -16.58
C ARG A 86 -4.08 -21.03 -17.03
N VAL A 87 -4.29 -21.96 -16.11
CA VAL A 87 -4.90 -23.27 -16.42
C VAL A 87 -6.42 -23.13 -16.47
N LEU A 88 -7.02 -22.54 -15.44
CA LEU A 88 -8.47 -22.45 -15.29
C LEU A 88 -9.15 -21.62 -16.39
N ARG A 89 -8.46 -20.62 -16.96
CA ARG A 89 -9.01 -19.82 -18.07
C ARG A 89 -9.35 -20.62 -19.33
N HIS A 90 -8.84 -21.85 -19.47
CA HIS A 90 -9.13 -22.71 -20.62
C HIS A 90 -10.39 -23.56 -20.44
N LEU A 91 -11.01 -23.51 -19.26
CA LEU A 91 -12.25 -24.24 -18.99
C LEU A 91 -13.45 -23.48 -19.55
N PRO A 92 -14.28 -24.09 -20.41
CA PRO A 92 -15.34 -23.39 -21.15
C PRO A 92 -16.46 -22.82 -20.28
N PHE A 93 -16.58 -23.28 -19.03
CA PHE A 93 -17.58 -22.81 -18.06
C PHE A 93 -17.05 -21.72 -17.12
N VAL A 94 -15.75 -21.39 -17.14
CA VAL A 94 -15.18 -20.32 -16.31
C VAL A 94 -15.47 -18.97 -16.97
N ARG A 95 -16.33 -18.16 -16.34
CA ARG A 95 -16.72 -16.83 -16.85
C ARG A 95 -15.90 -15.68 -16.28
N GLY A 96 -15.07 -15.94 -15.27
CA GLY A 96 -14.22 -14.93 -14.64
C GLY A 96 -13.37 -15.52 -13.52
N LEU A 97 -12.21 -14.91 -13.27
CA LEU A 97 -11.30 -15.23 -12.19
C LEU A 97 -10.86 -13.92 -11.54
N ALA A 98 -11.05 -13.80 -10.23
CA ALA A 98 -10.60 -12.66 -9.44
C ALA A 98 -9.61 -13.13 -8.39
N LEU A 99 -8.54 -12.38 -8.20
CA LEU A 99 -7.59 -12.56 -7.10
C LEU A 99 -7.85 -11.46 -6.09
N THR A 100 -8.21 -11.83 -4.88
CA THR A 100 -8.39 -10.91 -3.75
C THR A 100 -7.32 -11.18 -2.70
N GLY A 101 -6.97 -10.14 -1.95
CA GLY A 101 -6.08 -10.23 -0.80
C GLY A 101 -6.74 -9.58 0.40
N SER A 102 -6.33 -10.01 1.60
CA SER A 102 -6.62 -9.39 2.89
C SER A 102 -5.35 -8.78 3.44
#